data_AF-A0A7K4DSB5-F1
#
_entry.id   AF-A0A7K4DSB5-F1
#
_cell.length_a   1.000
_cell.length_b   1.000
_cell.length_c   1.000
_cell.angle_alpha   90.00
_cell.angle_beta   90.00
_cell.angle_gamma   90.00
#
_symmetry.space_group_name_H-M   'P 1'
#
loop_
_entity.id
_entity.type
_entity.pdbx_description
1 polymer ?
#
loop_
_entity_poly.entity_id
_entity_poly.type
_entity_poly.pdbx_seq_one_letter_code
_entity_poly.pdbx_strand_id
1 'polypeptide(L)'
;MISVVSFAMIGPFALIYLINSSFIEHTTQSPGGYFSFGALLILSLICTFLANILFFRLIQLTDAIFSTSVSFLIPFVALLWGFFDGELLSLFHLLALILILSGIFLIRKK
;
A
#
# COMPACT_ATOMS: atom_id res chain seq x y z
N MET A 1 0.59 3.48 -18.99
CA MET A 1 0.76 4.84 -19.53
C MET A 1 0.08 5.92 -18.69
N ILE A 2 -1.16 5.77 -18.23
CA ILE A 2 -1.87 6.82 -17.48
C ILE A 2 -1.12 7.31 -16.22
N SER A 3 -0.58 6.38 -15.41
CA SER A 3 0.12 6.72 -14.15
C SER A 3 1.38 7.57 -14.37
N VAL A 4 2.18 7.25 -15.40
CA VAL A 4 3.40 8.01 -15.73
C VAL A 4 3.08 9.43 -16.14
N VAL A 5 2.03 9.62 -16.95
CA VAL A 5 1.58 10.95 -17.39
C VAL A 5 1.05 11.76 -16.20
N SER A 6 0.27 11.15 -15.31
CA SER A 6 -0.21 11.80 -14.09
C SER A 6 0.94 12.26 -13.17
N PHE A 7 1.94 11.40 -12.95
CA PHE A 7 3.13 11.77 -12.15
C PHE A 7 4.00 12.83 -12.83
N ALA A 8 4.17 12.77 -14.16
CA ALA A 8 4.94 13.76 -14.90
C ALA A 8 4.26 15.14 -14.92
N MET A 9 2.92 15.18 -14.97
CA MET A 9 2.16 16.42 -14.88
C MET A 9 2.16 17.02 -13.47
N ILE A 10 1.91 16.20 -12.44
CA ILE A 10 1.75 16.68 -11.06
C ILE A 10 3.11 16.93 -10.39
N GLY A 11 4.13 16.14 -10.72
CA GLY A 11 5.46 16.18 -10.11
C GLY A 11 6.10 17.58 -10.04
N PRO A 12 6.15 18.35 -11.14
CA PRO A 12 6.72 19.70 -11.15
C PRO A 12 5.97 20.67 -10.22
N PHE A 13 4.63 20.65 -10.24
CA PHE A 13 3.82 21.51 -9.36
C PHE A 13 3.99 21.14 -7.90
N ALA A 14 4.05 19.84 -7.59
CA ALA A 14 4.31 19.35 -6.24
C ALA A 14 5.70 19.77 -5.74
N LEU A 15 6.73 19.72 -6.59
CA LEU A 15 8.09 20.18 -6.28
C LEU A 15 8.14 21.69 -6.00
N ILE A 16 7.50 22.50 -6.84
CA ILE A 16 7.42 23.95 -6.66
C ILE A 16 6.70 24.27 -5.34
N TYR A 17 5.60 23.58 -5.04
CA TYR A 17 4.88 23.74 -3.78
C TYR A 17 5.75 23.35 -2.58
N LEU A 18 6.46 22.23 -2.65
CA LEU A 18 7.32 21.74 -1.58
C LEU A 18 8.43 22.74 -1.22
N ILE A 19 9.10 23.30 -2.24
CA ILE A 19 10.21 24.26 -2.05
C ILE A 19 9.72 25.59 -1.48
N ASN A 20 8.51 26.04 -1.86
CA ASN A 20 7.93 27.29 -1.36
C ASN A 20 7.23 27.12 0.00
N SER A 21 6.90 25.89 0.39
CA SER A 21 6.27 25.60 1.69
C SER A 21 7.29 25.60 2.83
N SER A 22 6.82 25.84 4.06
CA SER A 22 7.61 25.70 5.31
C SER A 22 8.00 24.25 5.62
N PHE A 23 7.90 23.32 4.67
CA PHE A 23 8.21 21.90 4.83
C PHE A 23 9.64 21.65 5.32
N ILE A 24 10.62 22.38 4.74
CA ILE A 24 12.03 22.26 5.15
C ILE A 24 12.20 22.70 6.60
N GLU A 25 11.51 23.76 7.01
CA GLU A 25 11.57 24.27 8.38
C GLU A 25 10.89 23.31 9.37
N HIS A 26 9.72 22.78 9.05
CA HIS A 26 9.03 21.77 9.86
C HIS A 26 9.78 20.44 9.97
N THR A 27 10.49 20.03 8.92
CA THR A 27 11.28 18.77 8.93
C THR A 27 12.57 18.90 9.74
N THR A 28 13.17 20.09 9.78
CA THR A 28 14.43 20.35 10.49
C THR A 28 14.26 20.78 11.94
N GLN A 29 13.21 21.54 12.26
CA GLN A 29 12.97 22.06 13.61
C GLN A 29 12.16 21.10 14.50
N SER A 30 11.38 20.19 13.92
CA SER A 30 10.58 19.23 14.70
C SER A 30 11.44 18.08 15.22
N PRO A 31 11.37 17.76 16.53
CA PRO A 31 12.01 16.56 17.06
C PRO A 31 11.40 15.31 16.40
N GLY A 32 12.17 14.67 15.51
CA GLY A 32 11.75 13.50 14.73
C GLY A 32 11.41 13.76 13.27
N GLY A 33 11.53 14.99 12.76
CA GLY A 33 11.20 15.33 11.37
C GLY A 33 11.99 14.51 10.33
N TYR A 34 13.29 14.32 10.55
CA TYR A 34 14.13 13.46 9.71
C TYR A 34 13.72 11.99 9.74
N PHE A 35 13.27 11.47 10.89
CA PHE A 35 12.82 10.09 11.02
C PHE A 35 11.52 9.87 10.24
N SER A 36 10.55 10.77 10.38
CA SER A 36 9.30 10.74 9.62
C SER A 36 9.53 10.84 8.11
N PHE A 37 10.47 11.69 7.68
CA PHE A 37 10.86 11.77 6.27
C PHE A 37 11.49 10.46 5.77
N GLY A 38 12.39 9.86 6.56
CA GLY A 38 12.98 8.56 6.26
C GLY A 38 11.93 7.45 6.15
N ALA A 39 10.96 7.40 7.07
CA ALA A 39 9.86 6.45 7.03
C ALA A 39 8.99 6.62 5.77
N LEU A 40 8.69 7.86 5.37
CA LEU A 40 7.98 8.16 4.13
C LEU A 40 8.76 7.71 2.88
N LEU A 41 10.06 7.93 2.84
CA LEU A 41 10.91 7.46 1.73
C LEU A 41 10.89 5.94 1.62
N ILE A 42 11.05 5.24 2.75
CA ILE A 42 11.02 3.77 2.77
C ILE A 42 9.65 3.26 2.32
N LEU A 43 8.57 3.83 2.86
CA LEU A 43 7.21 3.44 2.51
C LEU A 43 6.92 3.66 1.03
N SER A 44 7.28 4.83 0.48
CA SER A 44 7.02 5.16 -0.93
C SER A 44 7.85 4.32 -1.90
N LEU A 45 9.13 4.09 -1.61
CA LEU A 45 10.02 3.33 -2.51
C LEU A 45 9.74 1.82 -2.45
N ILE A 46 9.61 1.26 -1.24
CA ILE A 46 9.48 -0.19 -1.07
C ILE A 46 8.01 -0.61 -1.20
N CYS A 47 7.12 0.02 -0.44
CA CYS A 47 5.74 -0.43 -0.34
C CYS A 47 4.89 0.01 -1.54
N THR A 48 5.20 1.15 -2.16
CA THR A 48 4.43 1.66 -3.32
C THR A 48 5.12 1.41 -4.64
N PHE A 49 6.34 1.91 -4.84
CA PHE A 49 7.02 1.85 -6.14
C PHE A 49 7.44 0.41 -6.50
N LEU A 50 8.18 -0.27 -5.62
CA LEU A 50 8.64 -1.64 -5.86
C LEU A 50 7.45 -2.62 -5.97
N ALA A 51 6.46 -2.51 -5.07
CA ALA A 51 5.26 -3.35 -5.12
C ALA A 51 4.48 -3.17 -6.42
N ASN A 52 4.33 -1.94 -6.93
CA ASN A 52 3.69 -1.69 -8.22
C ASN A 52 4.47 -2.31 -9.39
N ILE A 53 5.81 -2.20 -9.41
CA ILE A 53 6.63 -2.86 -10.44
C ILE A 53 6.41 -4.37 -10.41
N LEU A 54 6.47 -4.99 -9.23
CA LEU A 54 6.22 -6.41 -9.05
C LEU A 54 4.81 -6.80 -9.50
N PHE A 55 3.79 -6.02 -9.13
CA PHE A 55 2.41 -6.25 -9.52
C PHE A 55 2.21 -6.19 -11.04
N PHE A 56 2.72 -5.16 -11.71
CA PHE A 56 2.63 -5.06 -13.16
C PHE A 56 3.44 -6.14 -13.87
N ARG A 57 4.60 -6.51 -13.32
CA ARG A 57 5.40 -7.62 -13.84
C ARG A 57 4.67 -8.96 -13.69
N LEU A 58 4.00 -9.18 -12.56
CA LEU A 58 3.17 -10.38 -12.35
C LEU A 58 2.01 -10.43 -13.34
N ILE A 59 1.28 -9.33 -13.55
CA ILE A 59 0.21 -9.26 -14.55
C ILE A 59 0.71 -9.60 -15.96
N GLN A 60 1.94 -9.21 -16.32
CA GLN A 60 2.51 -9.53 -17.62
C GLN A 60 2.92 -11.01 -17.75
N LEU A 61 3.25 -11.67 -16.64
CA LEU A 61 3.73 -13.06 -16.60
C LEU A 61 2.64 -14.08 -16.29
N THR A 62 1.51 -13.67 -15.71
CA THR A 62 0.45 -14.56 -15.24
C THR A 62 -0.92 -14.14 -15.77
N ASP A 63 -1.83 -15.11 -15.90
CA ASP A 63 -3.21 -14.85 -16.28
C ASP A 63 -3.91 -13.95 -15.25
N ALA A 64 -4.93 -13.20 -15.69
CA ALA A 64 -5.69 -12.24 -14.86
C ALA A 64 -6.23 -12.80 -13.52
N ILE A 65 -6.34 -14.13 -13.42
CA ILE A 65 -6.78 -14.87 -12.23
C ILE A 65 -5.74 -14.78 -11.08
N PHE A 66 -4.45 -14.65 -11.38
CA PHE A 66 -3.42 -14.50 -10.35
C PHE A 66 -3.40 -13.09 -9.74
N SER A 67 -3.62 -12.07 -10.56
CA SER A 67 -3.74 -10.68 -10.11
C SER A 67 -4.90 -10.47 -9.14
N THR A 68 -6.04 -11.12 -9.38
CA THR A 68 -7.20 -11.09 -8.47
C THR A 68 -6.97 -11.87 -7.17
N SER A 69 -6.09 -12.87 -7.17
CA SER A 69 -5.76 -13.65 -5.98
C SER A 69 -5.02 -12.81 -4.92
N VAL A 70 -4.22 -11.82 -5.35
CA VAL A 70 -3.51 -10.91 -4.43
C VAL A 70 -4.51 -10.08 -3.60
N SER A 71 -5.57 -9.57 -4.24
CA SER A 71 -6.60 -8.78 -3.54
C SER A 71 -7.34 -9.61 -2.48
N PHE A 72 -7.54 -10.90 -2.73
CA PHE A 72 -8.17 -11.81 -1.77
C PHE A 72 -7.24 -12.20 -0.61
N LEU A 73 -5.93 -12.03 -0.78
CA LEU A 73 -4.94 -12.26 0.26
C LEU A 73 -4.87 -11.08 1.27
N ILE A 74 -5.31 -9.87 0.87
CA ILE A 74 -5.18 -8.66 1.70
C ILE A 74 -5.75 -8.83 3.12
N PRO A 75 -7.00 -9.31 3.32
CA PRO A 75 -7.57 -9.46 4.67
C PRO A 75 -6.80 -10.49 5.52
N PHE A 76 -6.28 -11.53 4.88
CA PHE A 76 -5.50 -12.58 5.55
C PHE A 76 -4.14 -12.05 6.00
N VAL A 77 -3.41 -11.35 5.13
CA VAL A 77 -2.12 -10.73 5.47
C VAL A 77 -2.28 -9.65 6.54
N ALA A 78 -3.37 -8.86 6.49
CA ALA A 78 -3.67 -7.85 7.50
C ALA A 78 -3.84 -8.47 8.90
N LEU A 79 -4.55 -9.60 8.99
CA LEU A 79 -4.72 -10.33 10.24
C LEU A 79 -3.41 -10.92 10.77
N LEU A 80 -2.58 -11.47 9.89
CA LEU A 80 -1.24 -11.94 10.26
C LEU A 80 -0.40 -10.80 10.82
N TRP A 81 -0.41 -9.62 10.18
CA TRP A 81 0.33 -8.47 10.67
C TRP A 81 -0.20 -7.95 12.01
N GLY A 82 -1.53 -7.85 12.18
CA GLY A 82 -2.13 -7.48 13.47
C GLY A 82 -1.79 -8.47 14.59
N PHE A 83 -1.71 -9.76 14.28
CA PHE A 83 -1.21 -10.76 15.22
C PHE A 83 0.26 -10.53 15.61
N PHE A 84 1.12 -10.23 14.62
CA PHE A 84 2.53 -9.93 14.87
C PHE A 84 2.74 -8.63 15.66
N ASP A 85 1.85 -7.65 15.52
CA ASP A 85 1.85 -6.40 16.29
C ASP A 85 1.31 -6.60 17.73
N GLY A 86 0.91 -7.83 18.07
CA GLY A 86 0.43 -8.19 19.40
C GLY A 86 -1.02 -7.80 19.68
N GLU A 87 -1.80 -7.47 18.65
CA GLU A 87 -3.22 -7.15 18.82
C GLU A 87 -4.01 -8.39 19.28
N LEU A 88 -4.92 -8.19 20.24
CA LEU A 88 -5.83 -9.23 20.69
C LEU A 88 -6.83 -9.56 19.58
N LEU A 89 -6.49 -10.55 18.77
CA LEU A 89 -7.37 -11.10 17.75
C LEU A 89 -8.59 -11.75 18.40
N SER A 90 -9.64 -10.95 18.59
CA SER A 90 -10.95 -11.46 19.03
C SER A 90 -11.55 -12.42 18.00
N LEU A 91 -12.40 -13.34 18.47
CA LEU A 91 -13.16 -14.29 17.64
C LEU A 91 -13.92 -13.60 16.50
N PHE A 92 -14.33 -12.34 16.70
CA PHE A 92 -14.99 -11.53 15.67
C PHE A 92 -14.12 -11.27 14.43
N HIS A 93 -12.82 -11.07 14.59
CA HIS A 93 -11.91 -10.87 13.46
C HIS A 93 -11.79 -12.14 12.61
N LEU A 94 -11.77 -13.30 13.27
CA LEU A 94 -11.68 -14.60 12.62
C LEU A 94 -12.98 -14.93 11.87
N LEU A 95 -14.13 -14.64 12.47
CA LEU A 95 -15.44 -14.73 11.81
C LEU A 95 -15.56 -13.78 10.61
N ALA A 96 -15.09 -12.54 10.75
CA ALA A 96 -15.08 -11.56 9.64
C ALA A 96 -14.19 -12.04 8.48
N LEU A 97 -13.02 -12.61 8.77
CA LEU A 97 -12.14 -13.20 7.76
C LEU A 97 -12.83 -14.34 7.01
N ILE A 98 -13.46 -15.28 7.72
CA ILE A 98 -14.22 -16.39 7.12
C ILE A 98 -15.36 -15.85 6.24
N LEU A 99 -16.06 -14.81 6.69
CA LEU A 99 -17.15 -14.19 5.94
C LEU A 99 -16.66 -13.53 4.65
N ILE A 100 -15.56 -12.78 4.70
CA ILE A 100 -14.96 -12.15 3.50
C ILE A 100 -14.45 -13.22 2.53
N LEU A 101 -13.70 -14.22 3.01
CA LEU A 101 -13.18 -15.30 2.18
C LEU A 101 -14.30 -16.14 1.54
N SER A 102 -15.39 -16.39 2.26
CA SER A 102 -16.55 -17.12 1.72
C SER A 102 -17.29 -16.31 0.65
N GLY A 103 -17.47 -15.00 0.84
CA GLY A 103 -18.04 -14.11 -0.16
C GLY A 103 -17.22 -14.09 -1.46
N ILE A 104 -15.89 -14.00 -1.33
CA ILE A 104 -14.95 -14.09 -2.45
C ILE A 104 -15.09 -15.42 -3.20
N PHE A 105 -15.09 -16.55 -2.46
CA PHE A 105 -15.21 -17.88 -3.05
C PHE A 105 -16.52 -18.04 -3.83
N LEU A 106 -17.62 -17.51 -3.31
CA LEU A 106 -18.93 -17.54 -3.97
C LEU A 106 -18.93 -16.78 -5.29
N ILE A 107 -18.30 -15.59 -5.32
CA ILE A 107 -18.21 -14.75 -6.53
C ILE A 107 -17.33 -15.42 -7.60
N ARG A 108 -16.23 -16.07 -7.19
CA ARG A 108 -15.28 -16.71 -8.10
C ARG A 108 -15.80 -18.05 -8.69
N LYS A 109 -16.85 -18.64 -8.11
CA LYS A 109 -17.42 -19.92 -8.57
C LYS A 109 -18.49 -19.76 -9.68
N LYS A 110 -18.66 -18.56 -10.23
CA LYS A 110 -19.43 -18.29 -11.45
C LYS A 110 -18.48 -18.06 -12.62
#